data_AF-A0A941T8S9-F1
#
_entry.id   AF-A0A941T8S9-F1
#
_cell.length_a   1.000
_cell.length_b   1.000
_cell.length_c   1.000
_cell.angle_alpha   90.00
_cell.angle_beta   90.00
_cell.angle_gamma   90.00
#
_symmetry.space_group_name_H-M   'P 1'
#
loop_
_entity.id
_entity.type
_entity.pdbx_description
1 polymer ?
#
loop_
_entity_poly.entity_id
_entity_poly.type
_entity_poly.pdbx_seq_one_letter_code
_entity_poly.pdbx_strand_id
1 'polypeptide(L)'
;MVNHHDILLRAPRDIADDDAPAILQRSDEDFVEAVLAALRDENGRVALRDDLARDAGIAVGTDTRRRLRKDGRSLIKTLMGLAGRRTAASALQATSESADARASVSSVAELAEKIRRSAERTRVLKLFQPIQRQFHLAVIEAHCLAPGNPRLDPNKVDSAGLVIRRLRRDAKGVEVKQGWMRAGDHLRGWARVEADAAKAGDEQTRYDPDAARRLVRPTTGQPVLDREVVALLGEAEDAVLSEQVVPMFIAPPDVCRAAGRTFFYGLVPTTSSERAEGGAPAFDTASFGPDSADFRAHLVGPLRGLGDSFPRAGYTLTPAMTSIAQPTSAGDADHAPMKRLLLLLRQLAIEFDAFGDDPDSHALVAVLNRIGLPLLGPEGLPSGLTAPAGDFLASASRVLLDGEPVANPPVMPIGWPALDQQTTAALASALSVTLMNRFEAVAGTAGRYDDPDARYVLRAFVRLKPEGSCPGRTVWSAYSPAFVIAPWYEGGGAPPVQVPLPDPMDKEMLKKLKPNVAFTVPPSLHDLLAGDPQDLLDGKKPSASGMTIGWICSFNIPIITICAFIVLNIFLSLFDLFFRWMMFIKICIPFPKKGGGEE
;
A
#
# COMPACT_ATOMS: atom_id res chain seq x y z
N MET A 1 -52.95 14.74 8.57
CA MET A 1 -51.62 14.57 7.94
C MET A 1 -50.60 15.10 8.92
N VAL A 2 -49.82 14.24 9.55
CA VAL A 2 -48.64 14.68 10.31
C VAL A 2 -47.59 15.02 9.27
N ASN A 3 -47.43 16.30 8.96
CA ASN A 3 -46.35 16.77 8.10
C ASN A 3 -45.06 16.60 8.90
N HIS A 4 -44.34 15.51 8.64
CA HIS A 4 -43.01 15.34 9.20
C HIS A 4 -42.08 16.40 8.61
N HIS A 5 -41.40 17.15 9.47
CA HIS A 5 -40.30 17.99 9.03
C HIS A 5 -39.13 17.09 8.61
N ASP A 6 -38.51 17.40 7.49
CA ASP A 6 -37.27 16.74 7.08
C ASP A 6 -36.17 17.08 8.08
N ILE A 7 -35.30 16.13 8.36
CA ILE A 7 -34.15 16.34 9.25
C ILE A 7 -32.92 16.45 8.38
N LEU A 8 -32.13 17.49 8.60
CA LEU A 8 -30.88 17.71 7.91
C LEU A 8 -29.71 17.43 8.85
N LEU A 9 -28.75 16.67 8.34
CA LEU A 9 -27.45 16.42 8.95
C LEU A 9 -26.41 17.22 8.17
N ARG A 10 -25.67 18.08 8.86
CA ARG A 10 -24.65 18.95 8.26
C ARG A 10 -23.49 19.17 9.22
N ALA A 11 -22.41 19.80 8.76
CA ALA A 11 -21.41 20.34 9.66
C ALA A 11 -22.06 21.33 10.65
N PRO A 12 -21.62 21.36 11.94
CA PRO A 12 -22.07 22.36 12.87
C PRO A 12 -21.92 23.74 12.28
N ARG A 13 -23.00 24.53 12.34
CA ARG A 13 -22.92 25.93 11.92
C ARG A 13 -21.83 26.60 12.75
N ASP A 14 -21.16 27.57 12.14
CA ASP A 14 -20.01 28.28 12.70
C ASP A 14 -18.69 27.51 12.62
N ILE A 15 -18.68 26.19 12.35
CA ILE A 15 -17.45 25.44 12.03
C ILE A 15 -17.26 25.38 10.51
N ALA A 16 -18.22 24.81 9.78
CA ALA A 16 -18.20 24.75 8.32
C ALA A 16 -19.61 24.90 7.74
N ASP A 17 -19.70 25.39 6.50
CA ASP A 17 -20.97 25.55 5.78
C ASP A 17 -21.06 24.51 4.66
N ASP A 18 -21.07 23.24 5.08
CA ASP A 18 -21.20 22.06 4.21
C ASP A 18 -22.24 21.11 4.82
N ASP A 19 -22.97 20.40 3.98
CA ASP A 19 -23.87 19.31 4.36
C ASP A 19 -23.10 18.02 4.72
N ALA A 20 -21.78 18.04 4.58
CA ALA A 20 -20.88 16.97 4.99
C ALA A 20 -20.44 17.08 6.47
N PRO A 21 -19.97 15.98 7.09
CA PRO A 21 -19.40 16.02 8.42
C PRO A 21 -18.11 16.86 8.49
N ALA A 22 -17.98 17.68 9.54
CA ALA A 22 -16.74 18.39 9.83
C ALA A 22 -15.72 17.44 10.46
N ILE A 23 -14.57 17.28 9.83
CA ILE A 23 -13.48 16.42 10.32
C ILE A 23 -12.45 17.31 11.03
N LEU A 24 -12.34 17.18 12.34
CA LEU A 24 -11.38 17.90 13.17
C LEU A 24 -10.14 17.04 13.40
N GLN A 25 -8.95 17.63 13.29
CA GLN A 25 -7.65 17.02 13.55
C GLN A 25 -7.13 17.52 14.90
N ARG A 26 -6.76 16.59 15.79
CA ARG A 26 -6.38 16.88 17.18
C ARG A 26 -5.11 16.11 17.56
N SER A 27 -4.29 16.69 18.43
CA SER A 27 -3.03 16.09 18.89
C SER A 27 -2.91 15.96 20.42
N ASP A 28 -3.90 16.48 21.14
CA ASP A 28 -4.04 16.43 22.59
C ASP A 28 -4.71 15.12 23.06
N GLU A 29 -4.44 14.71 24.30
CA GLU A 29 -4.94 13.44 24.85
C GLU A 29 -6.43 13.53 25.25
N ASP A 30 -6.90 14.71 25.69
CA ASP A 30 -8.29 14.96 26.11
C ASP A 30 -9.15 15.65 25.03
N PHE A 31 -8.83 15.40 23.77
CA PHE A 31 -9.39 16.14 22.63
C PHE A 31 -10.91 16.09 22.52
N VAL A 32 -11.55 15.00 22.97
CA VAL A 32 -13.02 14.88 22.96
C VAL A 32 -13.65 15.88 23.92
N GLU A 33 -13.14 15.97 25.15
CA GLU A 33 -13.66 16.92 26.15
C GLU A 33 -13.44 18.36 25.71
N ALA A 34 -12.26 18.66 25.14
CA ALA A 34 -11.94 19.97 24.60
C ALA A 34 -12.89 20.39 23.46
N VAL A 35 -13.17 19.49 22.52
CA VAL A 35 -14.13 19.76 21.44
C VAL A 35 -15.54 19.96 22.00
N LEU A 36 -16.01 19.10 22.91
CA LEU A 36 -17.34 19.22 23.52
C LEU A 36 -17.49 20.54 24.29
N ALA A 37 -16.45 20.99 24.98
CA ALA A 37 -16.43 22.30 25.64
C ALA A 37 -16.55 23.43 24.62
N ALA A 38 -15.78 23.39 23.54
CA ALA A 38 -15.80 24.40 22.48
C ALA A 38 -17.13 24.43 21.71
N LEU A 39 -17.86 23.32 21.60
CA LEU A 39 -19.17 23.27 20.95
C LEU A 39 -20.27 24.06 21.71
N ARG A 40 -20.08 24.34 23.00
CA ARG A 40 -21.09 24.98 23.87
C ARG A 40 -21.47 26.39 23.42
N ASP A 41 -20.54 27.15 22.87
CA ASP A 41 -20.73 28.54 22.47
C ASP A 41 -20.19 28.82 21.06
N GLU A 42 -20.56 29.98 20.51
CA GLU A 42 -20.21 30.35 19.13
C GLU A 42 -18.72 30.61 18.94
N ASN A 43 -18.06 31.25 19.92
CA ASN A 43 -16.64 31.56 19.83
C ASN A 43 -15.80 30.28 19.82
N GLY A 44 -16.16 29.31 20.66
CA GLY A 44 -15.54 27.98 20.66
C GLY A 44 -15.71 27.26 19.32
N ARG A 45 -16.91 27.29 18.73
CA ARG A 45 -17.14 26.71 17.38
C ARG A 45 -16.32 27.41 16.30
N VAL A 46 -16.20 28.74 16.35
CA VAL A 46 -15.34 29.47 15.41
C VAL A 46 -13.88 29.09 15.59
N ALA A 47 -13.40 28.88 16.82
CA ALA A 47 -12.04 28.43 17.08
C ALA A 47 -11.76 27.02 16.52
N LEU A 48 -12.74 26.12 16.55
CA LEU A 48 -12.63 24.78 15.96
C LEU A 48 -12.42 24.78 14.44
N ARG A 49 -12.56 25.91 13.74
CA ARG A 49 -12.22 26.03 12.32
C ARG A 49 -10.74 25.77 12.06
N ASP A 50 -9.88 26.20 12.97
CA ASP A 50 -8.43 26.06 12.84
C ASP A 50 -7.97 24.60 12.98
N ASP A 51 -8.82 23.78 13.60
CA ASP A 51 -8.66 22.33 13.78
C ASP A 51 -9.25 21.51 12.62
N LEU A 52 -9.88 22.12 11.62
CA LEU A 52 -10.35 21.36 10.46
C LEU A 52 -9.17 20.65 9.79
N ALA A 53 -9.39 19.37 9.46
CA ALA A 53 -8.41 18.56 8.74
C ALA A 53 -7.97 19.28 7.47
N ARG A 54 -6.67 19.29 7.22
CA ARG A 54 -6.07 20.12 6.17
C ARG A 54 -5.91 19.34 4.87
N ASP A 55 -6.08 20.06 3.77
CA ASP A 55 -5.70 19.58 2.45
C ASP A 55 -4.17 19.48 2.34
N ALA A 56 -3.71 18.39 1.75
CA ALA A 56 -2.31 18.25 1.36
C ALA A 56 -2.20 17.95 -0.14
N GLY A 57 -1.12 18.40 -0.77
CA GLY A 57 -0.77 17.97 -2.12
C GLY A 57 -0.35 16.50 -2.08
N ILE A 58 -1.09 15.63 -2.75
CA ILE A 58 -0.66 14.24 -2.97
C ILE A 58 0.36 14.25 -4.11
N ALA A 59 1.55 13.68 -3.87
CA ALA A 59 2.45 13.31 -4.96
C ALA A 59 1.78 12.17 -5.73
N VAL A 60 1.13 12.47 -6.85
CA VAL A 60 0.41 11.49 -7.66
C VAL A 60 1.39 10.41 -8.11
N GLY A 61 1.26 9.21 -7.53
CA GLY A 61 1.81 7.96 -8.07
C GLY A 61 1.31 7.77 -9.49
N THR A 62 2.16 7.19 -10.33
CA THR A 62 2.02 7.10 -11.78
C THR A 62 0.69 6.50 -12.23
N ASP A 63 -0.28 7.38 -12.51
CA ASP A 63 -1.47 7.08 -13.32
C ASP A 63 -0.98 6.53 -14.67
N THR A 64 -1.39 5.30 -14.99
CA THR A 64 -1.06 4.54 -16.20
C THR A 64 -1.66 5.21 -17.43
N ARG A 65 -1.19 6.40 -17.78
CA ARG A 65 -1.44 7.02 -19.07
C ARG A 65 -0.38 6.52 -20.04
N ARG A 66 -0.86 5.79 -21.04
CA ARG A 66 -0.17 5.50 -22.30
C ARG A 66 0.38 6.81 -22.88
N ARG A 67 1.61 7.19 -22.50
CA ARG A 67 2.29 8.37 -23.06
C ARG A 67 2.62 8.03 -24.52
N LEU A 68 1.90 8.66 -25.45
CA LEU A 68 2.46 8.88 -26.77
C LEU A 68 3.76 9.67 -26.60
N ARG A 69 4.88 9.02 -26.92
CA ARG A 69 6.19 9.66 -27.06
C ARG A 69 6.05 10.90 -27.95
N LYS A 70 6.26 12.08 -27.39
CA LYS A 70 6.70 13.26 -28.16
C LYS A 70 8.06 13.69 -27.62
N ASP A 71 9.00 13.80 -28.56
CA ASP A 71 10.42 14.00 -28.38
C ASP A 71 10.75 15.27 -27.55
N GLY A 72 11.33 15.07 -26.36
CA GLY A 72 11.77 16.13 -25.46
C GLY A 72 12.93 16.98 -26.00
N ARG A 73 13.53 16.60 -27.13
CA ARG A 73 14.60 17.37 -27.80
C ARG A 73 14.09 18.59 -28.57
N SER A 74 12.81 18.63 -28.94
CA SER A 74 12.24 19.76 -29.70
C SER A 74 12.01 21.00 -28.83
N LEU A 75 11.55 20.83 -27.59
CA LEU A 75 11.20 21.95 -26.69
C LEU A 75 12.42 22.74 -26.19
N ILE A 76 13.53 22.06 -25.92
CA ILE A 76 14.76 22.71 -25.45
C ILE A 76 15.42 23.53 -26.58
N LYS A 77 15.29 23.07 -27.83
CA LYS A 77 15.84 23.76 -29.00
C LYS A 77 15.08 25.07 -29.32
N THR A 78 13.79 25.11 -29.01
CA THR A 78 12.95 26.31 -29.15
C THR A 78 13.17 27.29 -27.99
N LEU A 79 13.37 26.80 -26.76
CA LEU A 79 13.66 27.64 -25.59
C LEU A 79 15.06 28.28 -25.62
N MET A 80 16.04 27.65 -26.26
CA MET A 80 17.40 28.21 -26.36
C MET A 80 17.65 29.09 -27.60
N GLY A 81 16.63 29.37 -28.43
CA GLY A 81 16.76 30.34 -29.55
C GLY A 81 17.85 30.00 -30.59
N LEU A 82 18.24 28.73 -30.73
CA LEU A 82 19.38 28.30 -31.56
C LEU A 82 18.98 27.71 -32.92
N ALA A 83 17.84 28.12 -33.47
CA ALA A 83 17.45 27.79 -34.84
C ALA A 83 17.85 28.91 -35.82
N GLY A 84 19.11 28.84 -36.26
CA GLY A 84 19.50 29.08 -37.65
C GLY A 84 19.25 30.46 -38.26
N ARG A 85 20.33 31.26 -38.28
CA ARG A 85 20.62 32.20 -39.38
C ARG A 85 20.35 31.52 -40.73
N ARG A 86 19.32 31.96 -41.45
CA ARG A 86 19.24 31.88 -42.91
C ARG A 86 19.12 33.29 -43.47
N THR A 87 20.24 33.71 -44.04
CA THR A 87 20.43 34.65 -45.16
C THR A 87 19.32 35.67 -45.45
N ALA A 88 19.72 36.93 -45.36
CA ALA A 88 19.01 38.10 -45.87
C ALA A 88 18.62 37.94 -47.35
N ALA A 89 17.32 37.97 -47.62
CA ALA A 89 16.76 38.62 -48.80
C ALA A 89 15.24 38.84 -48.58
N SER A 90 14.81 40.07 -48.83
CA SER A 90 13.42 40.54 -48.89
C SER A 90 12.68 40.77 -47.57
N ALA A 91 12.97 41.95 -46.99
CA ALA A 91 12.01 42.71 -46.21
C ALA A 91 10.83 43.16 -47.09
N LEU A 92 9.59 42.96 -46.63
CA LEU A 92 8.43 43.85 -46.78
C LEU A 92 7.15 43.08 -46.39
N GLN A 93 6.67 43.31 -45.17
CA GLN A 93 5.27 43.57 -44.79
C GLN A 93 5.05 43.18 -43.33
N ALA A 94 5.17 44.20 -42.48
CA ALA A 94 4.55 44.22 -41.17
C ALA A 94 3.04 44.42 -41.36
N THR A 95 2.22 43.58 -40.73
CA THR A 95 0.93 43.90 -40.07
C THR A 95 0.15 42.61 -39.73
N SER A 96 0.60 41.81 -38.76
CA SER A 96 -0.28 40.81 -38.11
C SER A 96 0.11 40.38 -36.68
N GLU A 97 1.17 40.93 -36.08
CA GLU A 97 1.72 40.40 -34.81
C GLU A 97 0.92 40.75 -33.53
N SER A 98 -0.11 41.61 -33.57
CA SER A 98 -0.85 41.98 -32.35
C SER A 98 -2.00 41.05 -31.97
N ALA A 99 -2.48 40.21 -32.90
CA ALA A 99 -3.55 39.25 -32.64
C ALA A 99 -3.01 37.91 -32.07
N ASP A 100 -1.88 37.42 -32.58
CA ASP A 100 -1.28 36.15 -32.15
C ASP A 100 -0.62 36.22 -30.76
N ALA A 101 -0.12 37.40 -30.36
CA ALA A 101 0.40 37.62 -29.01
C ALA A 101 -0.72 37.59 -27.94
N ARG A 102 -1.92 38.08 -28.25
CA ARG A 102 -3.06 38.01 -27.33
C ARG A 102 -3.68 36.61 -27.25
N ALA A 103 -3.72 35.88 -28.37
CA ALA A 103 -4.19 34.49 -28.41
C ALA A 103 -3.23 33.52 -27.68
N SER A 104 -1.90 33.72 -27.81
CA SER A 104 -0.91 32.89 -27.09
C SER A 104 -0.90 33.14 -25.59
N VAL A 105 -1.04 34.39 -25.14
CA VAL A 105 -1.15 34.72 -23.70
C VAL A 105 -2.47 34.21 -23.09
N SER A 106 -3.59 34.27 -23.82
CA SER A 106 -4.85 33.65 -23.38
C SER A 106 -4.73 32.12 -23.28
N SER A 107 -4.01 31.47 -24.20
CA SER A 107 -3.80 30.01 -24.17
C SER A 107 -2.91 29.55 -23.01
N VAL A 108 -1.91 30.34 -22.63
CA VAL A 108 -1.03 30.05 -21.47
C VAL A 108 -1.75 30.36 -20.17
N ALA A 109 -2.56 31.43 -20.10
CA ALA A 109 -3.40 31.72 -18.94
C ALA A 109 -4.49 30.66 -18.75
N GLU A 110 -5.13 30.18 -19.83
CA GLU A 110 -6.08 29.06 -19.77
C GLU A 110 -5.41 27.74 -19.41
N LEU A 111 -4.19 27.47 -19.89
CA LEU A 111 -3.44 26.27 -19.52
C LEU A 111 -2.99 26.34 -18.06
N ALA A 112 -2.53 27.50 -17.61
CA ALA A 112 -2.18 27.74 -16.20
C ALA A 112 -3.41 27.62 -15.30
N GLU A 113 -4.58 28.13 -15.72
CA GLU A 113 -5.85 27.99 -15.01
C GLU A 113 -6.38 26.54 -15.06
N LYS A 114 -6.19 25.80 -16.16
CA LYS A 114 -6.49 24.37 -16.23
C LYS A 114 -5.53 23.54 -15.37
N ILE A 115 -4.26 23.90 -15.28
CA ILE A 115 -3.28 23.29 -14.38
C ILE A 115 -3.63 23.63 -12.94
N ARG A 116 -4.01 24.87 -12.64
CA ARG A 116 -4.43 25.33 -11.32
C ARG A 116 -5.72 24.65 -10.88
N ARG A 117 -6.74 24.58 -11.76
CA ARG A 117 -7.98 23.80 -11.54
C ARG A 117 -7.74 22.29 -11.48
N SER A 118 -6.77 21.77 -12.22
CA SER A 118 -6.36 20.36 -12.12
C SER A 118 -5.63 20.08 -10.80
N ALA A 119 -4.83 21.02 -10.31
CA ALA A 119 -4.14 20.94 -9.02
C ALA A 119 -5.10 21.18 -7.84
N GLU A 120 -6.08 22.08 -7.98
CA GLU A 120 -7.19 22.31 -7.05
C GLU A 120 -8.14 21.10 -7.00
N ARG A 121 -8.40 20.44 -8.14
CA ARG A 121 -9.08 19.13 -8.20
C ARG A 121 -8.27 17.98 -7.59
N THR A 122 -7.04 18.23 -7.13
CA THR A 122 -6.14 17.23 -6.52
C THR A 122 -5.69 17.65 -5.12
N ARG A 123 -6.39 18.60 -4.49
CA ARG A 123 -6.30 18.79 -3.04
C ARG A 123 -7.28 17.81 -2.40
N VAL A 124 -6.70 16.89 -1.65
CA VAL A 124 -7.42 15.83 -0.96
C VAL A 124 -7.01 15.97 0.51
N LEU A 125 -7.98 15.82 1.39
CA LEU A 125 -7.72 15.85 2.82
C LEU A 125 -6.70 14.77 3.18
N LYS A 126 -5.76 15.06 4.07
CA LYS A 126 -4.80 14.06 4.56
C LYS A 126 -5.04 13.82 6.04
N LEU A 127 -5.44 12.61 6.39
CA LEU A 127 -5.62 12.19 7.78
C LEU A 127 -4.43 11.35 8.24
N PHE A 128 -4.03 11.54 9.48
CA PHE A 128 -2.88 10.85 10.08
C PHE A 128 -3.31 9.66 10.95
N GLN A 129 -2.38 8.73 11.16
CA GLN A 129 -2.55 7.55 12.00
C GLN A 129 -2.26 7.88 13.47
N PRO A 130 -2.85 7.14 14.44
CA PRO A 130 -2.59 7.37 15.86
C PRO A 130 -1.11 7.28 16.26
N ILE A 131 -0.29 6.49 15.54
CA ILE A 131 1.16 6.43 15.76
C ILE A 131 1.86 7.79 15.55
N GLN A 132 1.24 8.70 14.79
CA GLN A 132 1.71 10.07 14.58
C GLN A 132 1.15 11.05 15.64
N ARG A 133 0.49 10.54 16.70
CA ARG A 133 -0.19 11.32 17.75
C ARG A 133 -1.21 12.32 17.20
N GLN A 134 -1.91 11.90 16.16
CA GLN A 134 -2.96 12.69 15.52
C GLN A 134 -4.25 11.85 15.51
N PHE A 135 -5.33 12.46 15.99
CA PHE A 135 -6.65 11.87 16.11
C PHE A 135 -7.63 12.70 15.30
N HIS A 136 -8.64 12.04 14.73
CA HIS A 136 -9.61 12.69 13.85
C HIS A 136 -11.01 12.48 14.38
N LEU A 137 -11.76 13.56 14.55
CA LEU A 137 -13.10 13.56 15.10
C LEU A 137 -14.08 14.12 14.07
N ALA A 138 -15.06 13.32 13.66
CA ALA A 138 -16.16 13.78 12.82
C ALA A 138 -17.26 14.38 13.71
N VAL A 139 -17.70 15.59 13.39
CA VAL A 139 -18.78 16.28 14.10
C VAL A 139 -19.88 16.68 13.12
N ILE A 140 -21.13 16.42 13.48
CA ILE A 140 -22.33 16.84 12.73
C ILE A 140 -23.35 17.50 13.66
N GLU A 141 -24.20 18.33 13.07
CA GLU A 141 -25.37 18.93 13.69
C GLU A 141 -26.64 18.40 13.03
N ALA A 142 -27.64 18.03 13.84
CA ALA A 142 -28.97 17.63 13.37
C ALA A 142 -30.04 18.66 13.76
N HIS A 143 -30.82 19.10 12.79
CA HIS A 143 -31.93 20.02 12.98
C HIS A 143 -33.10 19.68 12.06
N CYS A 144 -34.31 20.10 12.45
CA CYS A 144 -35.48 19.99 11.62
C CYS A 144 -35.50 21.12 10.58
N LEU A 145 -35.86 20.79 9.34
CA LEU A 145 -36.15 21.72 8.25
C LEU A 145 -37.54 22.34 8.47
N ALA A 146 -37.62 23.24 9.42
CA ALA A 146 -38.79 24.04 9.76
C ALA A 146 -38.37 25.48 10.04
N PRO A 147 -39.28 26.47 9.96
CA PRO A 147 -38.96 27.85 10.33
C PRO A 147 -38.27 27.93 11.70
N GLY A 148 -37.11 28.58 11.76
CA GLY A 148 -36.28 28.66 12.97
C GLY A 148 -35.30 27.50 13.17
N ASN A 149 -35.29 26.49 12.29
CA ASN A 149 -34.38 25.33 12.30
C ASN A 149 -34.21 24.70 13.69
N PRO A 150 -35.31 24.28 14.35
CA PRO A 150 -35.23 23.77 15.71
C PRO A 150 -34.37 22.51 15.77
N ARG A 151 -33.56 22.40 16.81
CA ARG A 151 -32.70 21.23 17.05
C ARG A 151 -33.52 19.93 17.11
N LEU A 152 -32.93 18.82 16.68
CA LEU A 152 -33.54 17.50 16.82
C LEU A 152 -33.64 17.11 18.30
N ASP A 153 -34.80 16.63 18.76
CA ASP A 153 -34.93 16.08 20.11
C ASP A 153 -34.10 14.78 20.23
N PRO A 154 -33.09 14.72 21.13
CA PRO A 154 -32.28 13.52 21.33
C PRO A 154 -33.09 12.25 21.61
N ASN A 155 -34.28 12.37 22.23
CA ASN A 155 -35.11 11.20 22.54
C ASN A 155 -35.65 10.50 21.29
N LYS A 156 -35.73 11.20 20.15
CA LYS A 156 -36.17 10.65 18.86
C LYS A 156 -35.09 9.84 18.16
N VAL A 157 -33.85 9.88 18.64
CA VAL A 157 -32.72 9.14 18.05
C VAL A 157 -32.72 7.70 18.58
N ASP A 158 -32.62 6.73 17.66
CA ASP A 158 -32.37 5.32 17.96
C ASP A 158 -30.86 5.04 18.07
N SER A 159 -30.11 5.41 17.02
CA SER A 159 -28.65 5.29 16.98
C SER A 159 -28.04 6.23 15.94
N ALA A 160 -26.74 6.48 16.00
CA ALA A 160 -26.01 7.26 15.01
C ALA A 160 -24.66 6.61 14.70
N GLY A 161 -24.15 6.85 13.50
CA GLY A 161 -22.90 6.27 13.06
C GLY A 161 -22.33 6.95 11.83
N LEU A 162 -21.11 6.57 11.48
CA LEU A 162 -20.44 6.96 10.25
C LEU A 162 -19.94 5.72 9.52
N VAL A 163 -19.95 5.80 8.20
CA VAL A 163 -19.38 4.80 7.29
C VAL A 163 -18.22 5.43 6.55
N ILE A 164 -17.16 4.64 6.34
CA ILE A 164 -15.98 5.03 5.55
C ILE A 164 -15.95 4.14 4.33
N ARG A 165 -16.01 4.78 3.16
CA ARG A 165 -16.05 4.11 1.85
C ARG A 165 -14.79 4.40 1.07
N ARG A 166 -14.25 3.38 0.41
CA ARG A 166 -13.13 3.51 -0.52
C ARG A 166 -13.63 3.95 -1.89
N LEU A 167 -12.97 4.94 -2.48
CA LEU A 167 -13.17 5.37 -3.86
C LEU A 167 -12.27 4.57 -4.79
N ARG A 168 -12.87 3.87 -5.76
CA ARG A 168 -12.14 3.16 -6.81
C ARG A 168 -12.67 3.58 -8.17
N ARG A 169 -11.83 3.59 -9.20
CA ARG A 169 -12.32 3.69 -10.59
C ARG A 169 -12.57 2.30 -11.14
N ASP A 170 -13.73 2.09 -11.77
CA ASP A 170 -14.03 0.86 -12.48
C ASP A 170 -13.31 0.80 -13.84
N ALA A 171 -13.46 -0.31 -14.58
CA ALA A 171 -12.86 -0.49 -15.90
C ALA A 171 -13.32 0.54 -16.95
N LYS A 172 -14.44 1.25 -16.69
CA LYS A 172 -14.98 2.32 -17.54
C LYS A 172 -14.52 3.71 -17.09
N GLY A 173 -13.69 3.78 -16.04
CA GLY A 173 -13.17 5.03 -15.47
C GLY A 173 -14.15 5.77 -14.55
N VAL A 174 -15.30 5.17 -14.23
CA VAL A 174 -16.32 5.71 -13.34
C VAL A 174 -15.90 5.48 -11.89
N GLU A 175 -16.01 6.51 -11.05
CA GLU A 175 -15.69 6.39 -9.63
C GLU A 175 -16.83 5.69 -8.89
N VAL A 176 -16.52 4.51 -8.35
CA VAL A 176 -17.41 3.69 -7.55
C VAL A 176 -17.01 3.75 -6.08
N LYS A 177 -18.01 3.74 -5.20
CA LYS A 177 -17.83 3.69 -3.75
C LYS A 177 -17.94 2.25 -3.28
N GLN A 178 -16.98 1.82 -2.47
CA GLN A 178 -16.96 0.51 -1.86
C GLN A 178 -17.04 0.65 -0.34
N GLY A 179 -17.96 -0.07 0.29
CA GLY A 179 -18.06 -0.19 1.73
C GLY A 179 -17.26 -1.40 2.22
N TRP A 180 -16.81 -1.35 3.47
CA TRP A 180 -16.19 -2.50 4.12
C TRP A 180 -17.30 -3.40 4.66
N MET A 181 -17.54 -4.55 4.02
CA MET A 181 -18.74 -5.36 4.19
C MET A 181 -18.47 -6.66 4.94
N ARG A 182 -19.46 -7.09 5.73
CA ARG A 182 -19.54 -8.40 6.39
C ARG A 182 -20.86 -9.10 6.10
N ALA A 183 -20.85 -10.42 6.08
CA ALA A 183 -22.04 -11.27 5.96
C ALA A 183 -22.15 -12.13 7.22
N GLY A 184 -23.01 -11.74 8.16
CA GLY A 184 -23.00 -12.33 9.50
C GLY A 184 -21.64 -12.12 10.17
N ASP A 185 -20.99 -13.21 10.56
CA ASP A 185 -19.66 -13.21 11.20
C ASP A 185 -18.51 -13.17 10.19
N HIS A 186 -18.78 -13.36 8.89
CA HIS A 186 -17.75 -13.43 7.84
C HIS A 186 -17.41 -12.05 7.26
N LEU A 187 -16.14 -11.65 7.34
CA LEU A 187 -15.67 -10.38 6.79
C LEU A 187 -15.34 -10.48 5.29
N ARG A 188 -16.24 -10.01 4.42
CA ARG A 188 -16.07 -10.05 2.96
C ARG A 188 -15.03 -9.05 2.44
N GLY A 189 -14.84 -7.92 3.12
CA GLY A 189 -13.92 -6.85 2.72
C GLY A 189 -14.58 -5.76 1.85
N TRP A 190 -13.82 -5.10 0.98
CA TRP A 190 -14.32 -3.98 0.15
C TRP A 190 -15.29 -4.46 -0.94
N ALA A 191 -16.57 -4.13 -0.81
CA ALA A 191 -17.61 -4.43 -1.82
C ALA A 191 -18.37 -3.16 -2.24
N ARG A 192 -18.91 -3.15 -3.46
CA ARG A 192 -19.60 -1.99 -4.04
C ARG A 192 -20.89 -1.68 -3.25
N VAL A 193 -21.20 -0.39 -3.09
CA VAL A 193 -22.46 0.06 -2.49
C VAL A 193 -23.42 0.51 -3.59
N GLU A 194 -24.44 -0.30 -3.91
CA GLU A 194 -25.38 0.00 -5.00
C GLU A 194 -26.36 1.12 -4.65
N ALA A 195 -26.57 1.40 -3.37
CA ALA A 195 -27.43 2.50 -2.93
C ALA A 195 -26.99 3.88 -3.45
N ASP A 196 -25.70 4.05 -3.77
CA ASP A 196 -25.16 5.26 -4.41
C ASP A 196 -25.31 5.30 -5.94
N ALA A 197 -25.65 4.18 -6.57
CA ALA A 197 -25.86 4.07 -8.01
C ALA A 197 -27.31 4.36 -8.43
N ALA A 198 -28.25 4.36 -7.49
CA ALA A 198 -29.63 4.79 -7.72
C ALA A 198 -29.67 6.29 -8.03
N LYS A 199 -30.38 6.68 -9.09
CA LYS A 199 -30.51 8.09 -9.50
C LYS A 199 -31.14 8.91 -8.37
N ALA A 200 -30.59 10.11 -8.15
CA ALA A 200 -31.14 11.11 -7.25
C ALA A 200 -32.63 11.32 -7.53
N GLY A 201 -33.48 11.04 -6.53
CA GLY A 201 -34.93 11.14 -6.69
C GLY A 201 -35.68 10.90 -5.39
N ASP A 202 -35.59 9.71 -4.79
CA ASP A 202 -36.39 9.42 -3.57
C ASP A 202 -35.95 8.17 -2.76
N GLU A 203 -35.01 7.37 -3.28
CA GLU A 203 -34.66 6.06 -2.67
C GLU A 203 -33.39 6.10 -1.80
N GLN A 204 -32.56 7.14 -1.91
CA GLN A 204 -31.33 7.31 -1.13
C GLN A 204 -31.58 7.39 0.39
N THR A 205 -32.77 7.85 0.77
CA THR A 205 -33.22 8.15 2.15
C THR A 205 -33.70 6.92 2.92
N ARG A 206 -33.66 5.72 2.33
CA ARG A 206 -34.11 4.47 2.99
C ARG A 206 -33.03 3.38 3.08
N TYR A 207 -31.82 3.63 2.58
CA TYR A 207 -30.72 2.70 2.75
C TYR A 207 -30.19 2.74 4.19
N ASP A 208 -30.03 1.59 4.82
CA ASP A 208 -29.40 1.44 6.13
C ASP A 208 -28.12 0.60 5.99
N PRO A 209 -27.00 0.95 6.65
CA PRO A 209 -25.79 0.13 6.55
C PRO A 209 -25.95 -1.28 7.13
N ASP A 210 -26.95 -1.51 7.98
CA ASP A 210 -27.25 -2.81 8.56
C ASP A 210 -28.24 -3.59 7.67
N ALA A 211 -27.81 -4.76 7.18
CA ALA A 211 -28.62 -5.65 6.36
C ALA A 211 -29.92 -6.07 7.06
N ALA A 212 -29.88 -6.36 8.37
CA ALA A 212 -31.08 -6.76 9.11
C ALA A 212 -32.15 -5.66 9.07
N ARG A 213 -31.74 -4.38 9.19
CA ARG A 213 -32.65 -3.23 9.12
C ARG A 213 -33.14 -2.97 7.70
N ARG A 214 -32.33 -3.21 6.68
CA ARG A 214 -32.75 -3.10 5.28
C ARG A 214 -33.81 -4.13 4.91
N LEU A 215 -33.68 -5.35 5.41
CA LEU A 215 -34.59 -6.46 5.14
C LEU A 215 -35.89 -6.39 5.96
N VAL A 216 -35.91 -5.65 7.08
CA VAL A 216 -37.14 -5.43 7.85
C VAL A 216 -38.15 -4.60 7.03
N ARG A 217 -39.37 -5.14 6.92
CA ARG A 217 -40.52 -4.46 6.32
C ARG A 217 -41.74 -4.62 7.23
N PRO A 218 -42.69 -3.65 7.19
CA PRO A 218 -44.01 -3.87 7.79
C PRO A 218 -44.61 -5.15 7.21
N THR A 219 -45.18 -6.00 8.07
CA THR A 219 -45.81 -7.24 7.63
C THR A 219 -47.06 -6.91 6.82
N THR A 220 -47.28 -7.66 5.75
CA THR A 220 -48.52 -7.59 4.96
C THR A 220 -49.70 -8.25 5.69
N GLY A 221 -49.41 -8.99 6.77
CA GLY A 221 -50.37 -9.83 7.48
C GLY A 221 -50.60 -11.19 6.82
N GLN A 222 -49.89 -11.46 5.71
CA GLN A 222 -49.92 -12.73 4.97
C GLN A 222 -48.53 -13.39 5.02
N PRO A 223 -48.33 -14.46 5.81
CA PRO A 223 -47.02 -15.06 6.03
C PRO A 223 -46.30 -15.52 4.75
N VAL A 224 -47.05 -15.97 3.74
CA VAL A 224 -46.49 -16.38 2.44
C VAL A 224 -45.91 -15.18 1.70
N LEU A 225 -46.66 -14.08 1.60
CA LEU A 225 -46.18 -12.86 0.94
C LEU A 225 -44.99 -12.26 1.70
N ASP A 226 -45.04 -12.25 3.03
CA ASP A 226 -43.93 -11.75 3.85
C ASP A 226 -42.65 -12.56 3.61
N ARG A 227 -42.74 -13.88 3.44
CA ARG A 227 -41.60 -14.75 3.12
C ARG A 227 -41.06 -14.53 1.71
N GLU A 228 -41.94 -14.44 0.71
CA GLU A 228 -41.55 -14.21 -0.68
C GLU A 228 -40.88 -12.84 -0.87
N VAL A 229 -41.40 -11.80 -0.20
CA VAL A 229 -40.79 -10.46 -0.22
C VAL A 229 -39.38 -10.48 0.37
N VAL A 230 -39.17 -11.16 1.50
CA VAL A 230 -37.83 -11.28 2.10
C VAL A 230 -36.88 -12.06 1.18
N ALA A 231 -37.36 -13.14 0.55
CA ALA A 231 -36.56 -13.92 -0.39
C ALA A 231 -36.12 -13.08 -1.60
N LEU A 232 -37.06 -12.37 -2.24
CA LEU A 232 -36.79 -11.47 -3.37
C LEU A 232 -35.82 -10.35 -2.98
N LEU A 233 -35.96 -9.77 -1.78
CA LEU A 233 -35.03 -8.75 -1.29
C LEU A 233 -33.63 -9.31 -1.05
N GLY A 234 -33.52 -10.58 -0.64
CA GLY A 234 -32.26 -11.28 -0.41
C GLY A 234 -31.51 -11.72 -1.68
N GLU A 235 -32.12 -11.64 -2.87
CA GLU A 235 -31.47 -12.02 -4.13
C GLU A 235 -30.37 -11.04 -4.57
N ALA A 236 -30.41 -9.78 -4.10
CA ALA A 236 -29.37 -8.82 -4.41
C ALA A 236 -28.08 -9.12 -3.64
N GLU A 237 -26.93 -9.13 -4.34
CA GLU A 237 -25.62 -9.48 -3.77
C GLU A 237 -25.23 -8.68 -2.52
N ASP A 238 -25.72 -7.45 -2.39
CA ASP A 238 -25.44 -6.54 -1.28
C ASP A 238 -26.55 -6.52 -0.21
N ALA A 239 -27.71 -7.15 -0.43
CA ALA A 239 -28.84 -7.08 0.49
C ALA A 239 -28.56 -7.73 1.85
N VAL A 240 -27.73 -8.78 1.86
CA VAL A 240 -27.33 -9.51 3.07
C VAL A 240 -26.03 -9.00 3.70
N LEU A 241 -25.37 -8.02 3.07
CA LEU A 241 -24.08 -7.49 3.51
C LEU A 241 -24.23 -6.30 4.45
N SER A 242 -23.80 -6.40 5.70
CA SER A 242 -23.75 -5.23 6.58
C SER A 242 -22.45 -4.45 6.37
N GLU A 243 -22.57 -3.13 6.20
CA GLU A 243 -21.43 -2.21 6.12
C GLU A 243 -20.87 -1.93 7.51
N GLN A 244 -19.55 -1.85 7.63
CA GLN A 244 -18.88 -1.55 8.89
C GLN A 244 -19.14 -0.11 9.32
N VAL A 245 -19.90 0.02 10.41
CA VAL A 245 -20.26 1.30 11.03
C VAL A 245 -19.30 1.63 12.16
N VAL A 246 -18.84 2.87 12.19
CA VAL A 246 -18.20 3.46 13.36
C VAL A 246 -19.26 4.24 14.15
N PRO A 247 -19.44 4.00 15.46
CA PRO A 247 -20.50 4.64 16.22
C PRO A 247 -20.27 6.15 16.34
N MET A 248 -21.36 6.92 16.30
CA MET A 248 -21.38 8.32 16.68
C MET A 248 -22.24 8.50 17.92
N PHE A 249 -21.83 9.41 18.79
CA PHE A 249 -22.46 9.68 20.07
C PHE A 249 -23.12 11.06 20.03
N ILE A 250 -24.27 11.18 20.68
CA ILE A 250 -24.93 12.48 20.89
C ILE A 250 -24.10 13.26 21.91
N ALA A 251 -23.84 14.55 21.65
CA ALA A 251 -23.17 15.41 22.62
C ALA A 251 -23.98 15.50 23.92
N PRO A 252 -23.32 15.65 25.08
CA PRO A 252 -24.00 15.73 26.38
C PRO A 252 -25.19 16.71 26.40
N PRO A 253 -26.28 16.41 27.13
CA PRO A 253 -27.51 17.22 27.08
C PRO A 253 -27.31 18.68 27.48
N ASP A 254 -26.36 18.96 28.37
CA ASP A 254 -25.96 20.31 28.79
C ASP A 254 -25.28 21.07 27.65
N VAL A 255 -24.39 20.43 26.87
CA VAL A 255 -23.76 21.02 25.67
C VAL A 255 -24.82 21.35 24.64
N CYS A 256 -25.71 20.40 24.33
CA CYS A 256 -26.78 20.60 23.38
C CYS A 256 -27.74 21.72 23.82
N ARG A 257 -28.02 21.84 25.13
CA ARG A 257 -28.88 22.89 25.69
C ARG A 257 -28.21 24.26 25.65
N ALA A 258 -26.94 24.35 26.01
CA ALA A 258 -26.16 25.59 25.96
C ALA A 258 -26.05 26.14 24.53
N ALA A 259 -25.75 25.26 23.57
CA ALA A 259 -25.61 25.65 22.17
C ALA A 259 -26.95 25.83 21.45
N GLY A 260 -28.07 25.39 22.04
CA GLY A 260 -29.39 25.36 21.38
C GLY A 260 -29.47 24.40 20.19
N ARG A 261 -28.57 23.42 20.10
CA ARG A 261 -28.34 22.55 18.93
C ARG A 261 -28.18 21.10 19.37
N THR A 262 -28.30 20.16 18.44
CA THR A 262 -28.09 18.72 18.71
C THR A 262 -26.91 18.25 17.88
N PHE A 263 -25.79 18.00 18.56
CA PHE A 263 -24.55 17.58 17.93
C PHE A 263 -24.33 16.08 18.09
N PHE A 264 -23.66 15.49 17.10
CA PHE A 264 -23.11 14.16 17.19
C PHE A 264 -21.61 14.20 16.89
N TYR A 265 -20.85 13.35 17.57
CA TYR A 265 -19.42 13.22 17.35
C TYR A 265 -19.01 11.75 17.28
N GLY A 266 -17.98 11.43 16.50
CA GLY A 266 -17.44 10.08 16.40
C GLY A 266 -15.99 10.09 15.93
N LEU A 267 -15.20 9.14 16.42
CA LEU A 267 -13.80 9.01 16.01
C LEU A 267 -13.73 8.52 14.56
N VAL A 268 -12.85 9.10 13.76
CA VAL A 268 -12.57 8.63 12.39
C VAL A 268 -11.36 7.70 12.44
N PRO A 269 -11.54 6.37 12.31
CA PRO A 269 -10.42 5.44 12.36
C PRO A 269 -9.58 5.54 11.09
N THR A 270 -8.26 5.70 11.26
CA THR A 270 -7.25 5.72 10.20
C THR A 270 -6.34 4.48 10.22
N THR A 271 -6.60 3.54 11.14
CA THR A 271 -5.94 2.22 11.21
C THR A 271 -6.99 1.13 11.45
N SER A 272 -6.69 -0.09 11.05
CA SER A 272 -7.56 -1.25 11.28
C SER A 272 -6.72 -2.53 11.38
N SER A 273 -7.07 -3.42 12.29
CA SER A 273 -6.54 -4.79 12.34
C SER A 273 -7.42 -5.79 11.58
N GLU A 274 -8.57 -5.35 11.04
CA GLU A 274 -9.49 -6.18 10.28
C GLU A 274 -8.87 -6.60 8.95
N ARG A 275 -8.99 -7.89 8.65
CA ARG A 275 -8.47 -8.54 7.45
C ARG A 275 -9.61 -9.19 6.70
N ALA A 276 -9.77 -8.87 5.41
CA ALA A 276 -10.79 -9.52 4.60
C ALA A 276 -10.54 -11.04 4.59
N GLU A 277 -11.61 -11.82 4.76
CA GLU A 277 -11.59 -13.29 4.65
C GLU A 277 -11.55 -13.77 3.20
N GLY A 278 -11.89 -12.88 2.24
CA GLY A 278 -11.50 -13.07 0.86
C GLY A 278 -9.98 -13.06 0.81
N GLY A 279 -9.38 -14.21 0.50
CA GLY A 279 -7.96 -14.51 0.68
C GLY A 279 -6.98 -13.47 0.14
N ALA A 280 -5.68 -13.74 0.34
CA ALA A 280 -4.60 -12.92 -0.19
C ALA A 280 -4.89 -12.52 -1.66
N PRO A 281 -4.50 -11.30 -2.10
CA PRO A 281 -4.66 -10.91 -3.51
C PRO A 281 -4.18 -12.07 -4.39
N ALA A 282 -4.98 -12.46 -5.39
CA ALA A 282 -4.60 -13.58 -6.24
C ALA A 282 -3.33 -13.21 -7.01
N PHE A 283 -2.37 -14.12 -7.07
CA PHE A 283 -1.17 -13.93 -7.89
C PHE A 283 -1.58 -13.78 -9.36
N ASP A 284 -1.18 -12.68 -9.99
CA ASP A 284 -1.50 -12.41 -11.38
C ASP A 284 -0.64 -13.28 -12.31
N THR A 285 -1.09 -14.51 -12.53
CA THR A 285 -0.45 -15.48 -13.42
C THR A 285 -0.47 -15.03 -14.88
N ALA A 286 -1.35 -14.10 -15.28
CA ALA A 286 -1.36 -13.59 -16.64
C ALA A 286 -0.18 -12.63 -16.87
N SER A 287 0.14 -11.79 -15.89
CA SER A 287 1.27 -10.86 -15.95
C SER A 287 2.61 -11.51 -15.57
N PHE A 288 2.61 -12.42 -14.59
CA PHE A 288 3.85 -13.01 -14.03
C PHE A 288 3.82 -14.55 -13.90
N GLY A 289 3.14 -15.24 -14.82
CA GLY A 289 3.17 -16.70 -14.93
C GLY A 289 4.31 -17.24 -15.80
N PRO A 290 4.40 -18.57 -15.97
CA PRO A 290 5.55 -19.24 -16.60
C PRO A 290 5.79 -18.84 -18.06
N ASP A 291 4.71 -18.49 -18.78
CA ASP A 291 4.78 -18.06 -20.18
C ASP A 291 5.04 -16.55 -20.32
N SER A 292 5.03 -15.78 -19.24
CA SER A 292 5.17 -14.32 -19.31
C SER A 292 6.62 -13.92 -19.63
N ALA A 293 6.77 -12.79 -20.33
CA ALA A 293 8.09 -12.24 -20.64
C ALA A 293 8.79 -11.73 -19.38
N ASP A 294 8.02 -11.17 -18.44
CA ASP A 294 8.53 -10.61 -17.19
C ASP A 294 9.04 -11.71 -16.26
N PHE A 295 8.30 -12.83 -16.14
CA PHE A 295 8.73 -14.00 -15.37
C PHE A 295 10.03 -14.59 -15.96
N ARG A 296 10.09 -14.75 -17.28
CA ARG A 296 11.31 -15.22 -17.94
C ARG A 296 12.48 -14.27 -17.77
N ALA A 297 12.26 -12.95 -17.83
CA ALA A 297 13.30 -11.94 -17.64
C ALA A 297 13.86 -11.92 -16.21
N HIS A 298 13.03 -12.28 -15.22
CA HIS A 298 13.41 -12.37 -13.82
C HIS A 298 14.35 -13.55 -13.51
N LEU A 299 14.27 -14.66 -14.25
CA LEU A 299 15.09 -15.85 -14.01
C LEU A 299 16.57 -15.64 -14.37
N VAL A 300 17.48 -16.18 -13.55
CA VAL A 300 18.90 -16.26 -13.91
C VAL A 300 19.11 -17.13 -15.16
N GLY A 301 20.23 -16.91 -15.88
CA GLY A 301 20.53 -17.56 -17.17
C GLY A 301 20.24 -19.07 -17.22
N PRO A 302 20.80 -19.87 -16.28
CA PRO A 302 20.53 -21.31 -16.18
C PRO A 302 19.04 -21.68 -16.11
N LEU A 303 18.25 -20.96 -15.31
CA LEU A 303 16.80 -21.19 -15.16
C LEU A 303 16.00 -20.74 -16.39
N ARG A 304 16.56 -19.86 -17.23
CA ARG A 304 16.01 -19.52 -18.56
C ARG A 304 16.33 -20.55 -19.65
N GLY A 305 17.08 -21.60 -19.32
CA GLY A 305 17.55 -22.62 -20.25
C GLY A 305 18.87 -22.30 -20.95
N LEU A 306 19.58 -21.23 -20.53
CA LEU A 306 20.89 -20.90 -21.09
C LEU A 306 21.99 -21.73 -20.42
N GLY A 307 22.94 -22.22 -21.21
CA GLY A 307 24.13 -22.87 -20.66
C GLY A 307 25.06 -21.89 -19.94
N ASP A 308 25.76 -22.36 -18.92
CA ASP A 308 26.74 -21.57 -18.16
C ASP A 308 27.90 -22.46 -17.67
N SER A 309 29.05 -21.86 -17.39
CA SER A 309 30.23 -22.52 -16.82
C SER A 309 30.24 -22.42 -15.30
N PHE A 310 30.64 -23.47 -14.59
CA PHE A 310 30.85 -23.41 -13.14
C PHE A 310 32.31 -23.13 -12.77
N PRO A 311 32.55 -22.40 -11.66
CA PRO A 311 33.89 -22.09 -11.19
C PRO A 311 34.60 -23.34 -10.69
N ARG A 312 35.92 -23.49 -10.91
CA ARG A 312 36.72 -24.60 -10.34
C ARG A 312 36.08 -25.99 -10.60
N ALA A 313 35.67 -26.26 -11.84
CA ALA A 313 35.15 -27.57 -12.23
C ALA A 313 36.09 -28.72 -11.82
N GLY A 314 35.53 -29.81 -11.30
CA GLY A 314 36.29 -30.98 -10.82
C GLY A 314 36.82 -30.88 -9.39
N TYR A 315 36.70 -29.72 -8.73
CA TYR A 315 37.08 -29.55 -7.33
C TYR A 315 35.92 -29.88 -6.39
N THR A 316 36.24 -30.44 -5.22
CA THR A 316 35.28 -30.67 -4.15
C THR A 316 34.78 -29.35 -3.56
N LEU A 317 33.47 -29.21 -3.38
CA LEU A 317 32.88 -28.02 -2.78
C LEU A 317 33.37 -27.80 -1.35
N THR A 318 33.77 -26.58 -1.04
CA THR A 318 34.12 -26.15 0.33
C THR A 318 33.55 -24.76 0.62
N PRO A 319 33.20 -24.44 1.89
CA PRO A 319 32.68 -23.11 2.23
C PRO A 319 33.63 -21.96 1.88
N ALA A 320 34.94 -22.20 1.91
CA ALA A 320 35.98 -21.21 1.59
C ALA A 320 35.91 -20.69 0.14
N MET A 321 35.32 -21.47 -0.79
CA MET A 321 35.20 -21.08 -2.20
C MET A 321 34.34 -19.83 -2.41
N THR A 322 33.47 -19.48 -1.46
CA THR A 322 32.66 -18.24 -1.50
C THR A 322 33.51 -16.98 -1.60
N SER A 323 34.76 -17.01 -1.10
CA SER A 323 35.72 -15.90 -1.21
C SER A 323 36.08 -15.54 -2.66
N ILE A 324 35.91 -16.46 -3.61
CA ILE A 324 36.13 -16.23 -5.05
C ILE A 324 35.16 -15.15 -5.58
N ALA A 325 33.96 -15.01 -5.00
CA ALA A 325 32.99 -13.99 -5.38
C ALA A 325 33.32 -12.58 -4.86
N GLN A 326 34.34 -12.42 -4.00
CA GLN A 326 34.70 -11.11 -3.44
C GLN A 326 35.38 -10.22 -4.48
N PRO A 327 35.17 -8.89 -4.44
CA PRO A 327 35.77 -7.95 -5.41
C PRO A 327 37.30 -8.00 -5.47
N THR A 328 37.95 -8.35 -4.35
CA THR A 328 39.41 -8.56 -4.25
C THR A 328 39.93 -9.65 -5.18
N SER A 329 39.05 -10.58 -5.58
CA SER A 329 39.33 -11.69 -6.49
C SER A 329 38.93 -11.40 -7.94
N ALA A 330 38.64 -10.14 -8.31
CA ALA A 330 38.13 -9.78 -9.65
C ALA A 330 39.06 -10.17 -10.82
N GLY A 331 40.35 -10.40 -10.57
CA GLY A 331 41.30 -10.92 -11.55
C GLY A 331 41.28 -12.44 -11.73
N ASP A 332 40.56 -13.18 -10.89
CA ASP A 332 40.36 -14.63 -11.03
C ASP A 332 39.32 -14.90 -12.14
N ALA A 333 39.64 -15.78 -13.08
CA ALA A 333 38.73 -16.20 -14.14
C ALA A 333 37.43 -16.83 -13.59
N ASP A 334 37.49 -17.41 -12.39
CA ASP A 334 36.35 -18.03 -11.70
C ASP A 334 35.49 -17.02 -10.92
N HIS A 335 35.90 -15.76 -10.82
CA HIS A 335 35.17 -14.72 -10.07
C HIS A 335 33.73 -14.53 -10.59
N ALA A 336 33.58 -14.32 -11.90
CA ALA A 336 32.28 -14.09 -12.52
C ALA A 336 31.39 -15.36 -12.53
N PRO A 337 31.91 -16.56 -12.90
CA PRO A 337 31.19 -17.82 -12.72
C PRO A 337 30.72 -18.08 -11.29
N MET A 338 31.55 -17.79 -10.28
CA MET A 338 31.15 -17.94 -8.87
C MET A 338 30.01 -17.00 -8.49
N LYS A 339 30.05 -15.73 -8.90
CA LYS A 339 28.94 -14.79 -8.68
C LYS A 339 27.63 -15.31 -9.30
N ARG A 340 27.67 -15.84 -10.53
CA ARG A 340 26.48 -16.38 -11.20
C ARG A 340 25.95 -17.64 -10.52
N LEU A 341 26.84 -18.53 -10.07
CA LEU A 341 26.45 -19.71 -9.29
C LEU A 341 25.77 -19.33 -7.97
N LEU A 342 26.33 -18.36 -7.22
CA LEU A 342 25.70 -17.89 -5.97
C LEU A 342 24.35 -17.22 -6.21
N LEU A 343 24.19 -16.48 -7.32
CA LEU A 343 22.89 -15.90 -7.70
C LEU A 343 21.87 -16.99 -8.02
N LEU A 344 22.26 -18.02 -8.77
CA LEU A 344 21.41 -19.19 -9.04
C LEU A 344 20.97 -19.88 -7.75
N LEU A 345 21.90 -20.14 -6.83
CA LEU A 345 21.60 -20.78 -5.55
C LEU A 345 20.66 -19.93 -4.70
N ARG A 346 20.90 -18.61 -4.61
CA ARG A 346 20.03 -17.69 -3.85
C ARG A 346 18.63 -17.63 -4.45
N GLN A 347 18.51 -17.56 -5.78
CA GLN A 347 17.20 -17.52 -6.41
C GLN A 347 16.40 -18.79 -6.09
N LEU A 348 17.03 -19.95 -6.24
CA LEU A 348 16.39 -21.24 -5.95
C LEU A 348 16.06 -21.41 -4.46
N ALA A 349 17.00 -21.12 -3.57
CA ALA A 349 16.82 -21.36 -2.13
C ALA A 349 15.92 -20.31 -1.45
N ILE A 350 16.01 -19.04 -1.84
CA ILE A 350 15.35 -17.93 -1.13
C ILE A 350 14.06 -17.50 -1.83
N GLU A 351 14.10 -17.32 -3.15
CA GLU A 351 12.92 -16.81 -3.89
C GLU A 351 11.92 -17.93 -4.17
N PHE A 352 12.41 -19.12 -4.54
CA PHE A 352 11.57 -20.26 -4.91
C PHE A 352 11.47 -21.35 -3.84
N ASP A 353 12.24 -21.26 -2.75
CA ASP A 353 12.27 -22.25 -1.66
C ASP A 353 12.40 -23.70 -2.15
N ALA A 354 13.22 -23.89 -3.17
CA ALA A 354 13.35 -25.14 -3.89
C ALA A 354 13.80 -26.30 -2.97
N PHE A 355 14.47 -26.00 -1.86
CA PHE A 355 15.02 -26.99 -0.94
C PHE A 355 14.27 -27.06 0.40
N GLY A 356 13.07 -26.50 0.48
CA GLY A 356 12.17 -26.65 1.62
C GLY A 356 11.43 -28.00 1.65
N ASP A 357 10.64 -28.22 2.70
CA ASP A 357 9.90 -29.47 2.94
C ASP A 357 8.53 -29.54 2.21
N ASP A 358 8.18 -28.52 1.43
CA ASP A 358 6.89 -28.42 0.75
C ASP A 358 6.78 -29.42 -0.43
N PRO A 359 5.60 -30.04 -0.68
CA PRO A 359 5.41 -30.93 -1.83
C PRO A 359 5.80 -30.31 -3.18
N ASP A 360 5.55 -29.02 -3.39
CA ASP A 360 5.88 -28.33 -4.63
C ASP A 360 7.38 -28.01 -4.73
N SER A 361 8.07 -27.79 -3.60
CA SER A 361 9.53 -27.72 -3.55
C SER A 361 10.16 -29.06 -3.96
N HIS A 362 9.65 -30.18 -3.45
CA HIS A 362 10.09 -31.51 -3.89
C HIS A 362 9.83 -31.77 -5.38
N ALA A 363 8.68 -31.30 -5.91
CA ALA A 363 8.38 -31.39 -7.33
C ALA A 363 9.35 -30.57 -8.19
N LEU A 364 9.72 -29.37 -7.74
CA LEU A 364 10.73 -28.54 -8.40
C LEU A 364 12.11 -29.22 -8.43
N VAL A 365 12.56 -29.80 -7.30
CA VAL A 365 13.81 -30.58 -7.24
C VAL A 365 13.76 -31.78 -8.18
N ALA A 366 12.62 -32.48 -8.27
CA ALA A 366 12.46 -33.60 -9.20
C ALA A 366 12.57 -33.15 -10.67
N VAL A 367 12.08 -31.96 -11.02
CA VAL A 367 12.28 -31.37 -12.37
C VAL A 367 13.74 -31.00 -12.59
N LEU A 368 14.40 -30.38 -11.61
CA LEU A 368 15.84 -30.05 -11.67
C LEU A 368 16.70 -31.31 -11.84
N ASN A 369 16.38 -32.41 -11.16
CA ASN A 369 17.11 -33.68 -11.26
C ASN A 369 17.01 -34.39 -12.61
N ARG A 370 16.12 -33.93 -13.51
CA ARG A 370 16.11 -34.38 -14.92
C ARG A 370 17.25 -33.75 -15.73
N ILE A 371 17.86 -32.69 -15.21
CA ILE A 371 18.99 -32.01 -15.83
C ILE A 371 20.28 -32.69 -15.34
N GLY A 372 21.03 -33.27 -16.28
CA GLY A 372 22.33 -33.90 -16.01
C GLY A 372 23.46 -32.87 -16.10
N LEU A 373 24.12 -32.60 -14.97
CA LEU A 373 25.30 -31.73 -14.91
C LEU A 373 26.56 -32.52 -15.26
N PRO A 374 27.26 -32.20 -16.36
CA PRO A 374 28.41 -32.98 -16.82
C PRO A 374 29.60 -32.88 -15.86
N LEU A 375 30.26 -34.01 -15.58
CA LEU A 375 31.38 -34.12 -14.65
C LEU A 375 32.72 -34.29 -15.39
N LEU A 376 33.79 -33.75 -14.81
CA LEU A 376 35.16 -34.06 -15.24
C LEU A 376 35.59 -35.43 -14.72
N GLY A 377 36.30 -36.16 -15.57
CA GLY A 377 37.02 -37.37 -15.18
C GLY A 377 38.38 -37.06 -14.56
N PRO A 378 39.10 -38.10 -14.08
CA PRO A 378 40.40 -37.95 -13.41
C PRO A 378 41.47 -37.23 -14.24
N GLU A 379 41.34 -37.29 -15.57
CA GLU A 379 42.30 -36.71 -16.52
C GLU A 379 41.94 -35.27 -16.95
N GLY A 380 40.94 -34.65 -16.31
CA GLY A 380 40.47 -33.30 -16.66
C GLY A 380 39.68 -33.22 -17.96
N LEU A 381 39.30 -34.38 -18.52
CA LEU A 381 38.42 -34.50 -19.69
C LEU A 381 36.98 -34.82 -19.25
N PRO A 382 35.95 -34.47 -20.04
CA PRO A 382 34.57 -34.84 -19.74
C PRO A 382 34.43 -36.36 -19.56
N SER A 383 33.95 -36.77 -18.39
CA SER A 383 33.85 -38.20 -18.01
C SER A 383 32.75 -38.96 -18.75
N GLY A 384 31.84 -38.25 -19.42
CA GLY A 384 30.58 -38.81 -19.92
C GLY A 384 29.54 -39.07 -18.83
N LEU A 385 29.89 -38.88 -17.55
CA LEU A 385 28.97 -38.98 -16.42
C LEU A 385 28.33 -37.62 -16.12
N THR A 386 27.11 -37.68 -15.59
CA THR A 386 26.36 -36.50 -15.15
C THR A 386 25.88 -36.65 -13.71
N ALA A 387 25.88 -35.57 -12.95
CA ALA A 387 25.22 -35.48 -11.65
C ALA A 387 23.79 -34.90 -11.80
N PRO A 388 22.79 -35.36 -11.02
CA PRO A 388 21.48 -34.72 -10.98
C PRO A 388 21.59 -33.27 -10.47
N ALA A 389 21.02 -32.32 -11.20
CA ALA A 389 21.23 -30.90 -10.89
C ALA A 389 20.60 -30.47 -9.56
N GLY A 390 19.41 -30.96 -9.23
CA GLY A 390 18.72 -30.64 -7.97
C GLY A 390 19.53 -31.08 -6.74
N ASP A 391 20.03 -32.32 -6.73
CA ASP A 391 20.82 -32.87 -5.63
C ASP A 391 22.14 -32.13 -5.44
N PHE A 392 22.80 -31.79 -6.56
CA PHE A 392 24.01 -30.97 -6.55
C PHE A 392 23.73 -29.58 -5.98
N LEU A 393 22.71 -28.88 -6.49
CA LEU A 393 22.37 -27.52 -6.07
C LEU A 393 21.92 -27.46 -4.60
N ALA A 394 21.16 -28.45 -4.12
CA ALA A 394 20.75 -28.54 -2.70
C ALA A 394 21.96 -28.68 -1.77
N SER A 395 22.92 -29.52 -2.17
CA SER A 395 24.18 -29.68 -1.42
C SER A 395 25.07 -28.45 -1.52
N ALA A 396 25.14 -27.82 -2.69
CA ALA A 396 25.88 -26.59 -2.90
C ALA A 396 25.30 -25.40 -2.12
N SER A 397 23.97 -25.33 -1.96
CA SER A 397 23.30 -24.33 -1.13
C SER A 397 23.78 -24.41 0.32
N ARG A 398 23.76 -25.61 0.92
CA ARG A 398 24.24 -25.82 2.30
C ARG A 398 25.72 -25.45 2.49
N VAL A 399 26.57 -25.85 1.54
CA VAL A 399 28.01 -25.61 1.65
C VAL A 399 28.38 -24.13 1.39
N LEU A 400 27.76 -23.49 0.40
CA LEU A 400 28.17 -22.17 -0.09
C LEU A 400 27.31 -21.01 0.45
N LEU A 401 26.03 -21.23 0.76
CA LEU A 401 25.17 -20.19 1.35
C LEU A 401 25.17 -20.28 2.87
N ASP A 402 24.97 -21.48 3.42
CA ASP A 402 24.87 -21.68 4.87
C ASP A 402 26.25 -21.87 5.54
N GLY A 403 27.29 -22.17 4.73
CA GLY A 403 28.65 -22.38 5.21
C GLY A 403 28.84 -23.71 5.96
N GLU A 404 27.91 -24.65 5.80
CA GLU A 404 27.91 -25.90 6.53
C GLU A 404 28.88 -26.93 5.93
N PRO A 405 29.72 -27.59 6.75
CA PRO A 405 30.51 -28.72 6.29
C PRO A 405 29.60 -29.95 6.11
N VAL A 406 29.54 -30.47 4.88
CA VAL A 406 28.79 -31.69 4.57
C VAL A 406 29.74 -32.90 4.60
N ALA A 407 29.29 -34.04 5.11
CA ALA A 407 30.13 -35.24 5.26
C ALA A 407 30.71 -35.76 3.93
N ASN A 408 29.92 -35.71 2.86
CA ASN A 408 30.32 -36.06 1.50
C ASN A 408 30.03 -34.88 0.56
N PRO A 409 30.92 -33.87 0.50
CA PRO A 409 30.72 -32.72 -0.37
C PRO A 409 30.81 -33.15 -1.84
N PRO A 410 29.85 -32.76 -2.70
CA PRO A 410 29.90 -33.15 -4.09
C PRO A 410 31.03 -32.41 -4.84
N VAL A 411 31.49 -33.03 -5.91
CA VAL A 411 32.46 -32.43 -6.83
C VAL A 411 31.75 -31.44 -7.74
N MET A 412 32.36 -30.29 -7.97
CA MET A 412 31.85 -29.26 -8.86
C MET A 412 31.74 -29.76 -10.31
N PRO A 413 30.55 -29.72 -10.94
CA PRO A 413 30.38 -30.03 -12.36
C PRO A 413 31.09 -29.03 -13.27
N ILE A 414 31.21 -29.38 -14.55
CA ILE A 414 31.77 -28.51 -15.59
C ILE A 414 30.95 -27.22 -15.74
N GLY A 415 29.63 -27.35 -15.68
CA GLY A 415 28.71 -26.24 -15.85
C GLY A 415 27.27 -26.69 -15.99
N TRP A 416 26.41 -25.71 -16.25
CA TRP A 416 25.01 -25.90 -16.57
C TRP A 416 24.84 -26.10 -18.09
N PRO A 417 24.19 -27.18 -18.54
CA PRO A 417 23.97 -27.40 -19.97
C PRO A 417 22.91 -26.44 -20.54
N ALA A 418 22.97 -26.15 -21.84
CA ALA A 418 21.85 -25.50 -22.52
C ALA A 418 20.65 -26.46 -22.57
N LEU A 419 19.47 -25.98 -22.19
CA LEU A 419 18.28 -26.80 -22.06
C LEU A 419 17.43 -26.76 -23.33
N ASP A 420 16.75 -27.86 -23.64
CA ASP A 420 15.73 -27.89 -24.68
C ASP A 420 14.45 -27.14 -24.24
N GLN A 421 13.57 -26.89 -25.20
CA GLN A 421 12.34 -26.12 -24.96
C GLN A 421 11.38 -26.81 -23.98
N GLN A 422 11.29 -28.15 -24.01
CA GLN A 422 10.40 -28.91 -23.15
C GLN A 422 10.87 -28.88 -21.69
N THR A 423 12.17 -29.10 -21.47
CA THR A 423 12.80 -29.02 -20.15
C THR A 423 12.70 -27.60 -19.59
N THR A 424 12.94 -26.57 -20.42
CA THR A 424 12.81 -25.16 -20.02
C THR A 424 11.39 -24.80 -19.62
N ALA A 425 10.37 -25.26 -20.37
CA ALA A 425 8.97 -25.00 -20.04
C ALA A 425 8.51 -25.72 -18.76
N ALA A 426 8.96 -26.96 -18.56
CA ALA A 426 8.68 -27.71 -17.34
C ALA A 426 9.31 -27.04 -16.10
N LEU A 427 10.54 -26.55 -16.23
CA LEU A 427 11.23 -25.81 -15.16
C LEU A 427 10.53 -24.49 -14.83
N ALA A 428 10.17 -23.70 -15.85
CA ALA A 428 9.45 -22.44 -15.65
C ALA A 428 8.10 -22.64 -14.97
N SER A 429 7.37 -23.70 -15.33
CA SER A 429 6.09 -24.05 -14.71
C SER A 429 6.26 -24.41 -13.22
N ALA A 430 7.24 -25.27 -12.90
CA ALA A 430 7.52 -25.66 -11.52
C ALA A 430 7.95 -24.47 -10.65
N LEU A 431 8.83 -23.60 -11.17
CA LEU A 431 9.26 -22.37 -10.49
C LEU A 431 8.08 -21.39 -10.26
N SER A 432 7.17 -21.28 -11.22
CA SER A 432 5.99 -20.42 -11.07
C SER A 432 5.05 -20.92 -9.96
N VAL A 433 4.88 -22.25 -9.83
CA VAL A 433 4.02 -22.83 -8.77
C VAL A 433 4.61 -22.57 -7.38
N THR A 434 5.91 -22.81 -7.19
CA THR A 434 6.54 -22.56 -5.88
C THR A 434 6.53 -21.08 -5.51
N LEU A 435 6.69 -20.19 -6.49
CA LEU A 435 6.57 -18.74 -6.28
C LEU A 435 5.15 -18.33 -5.88
N MET A 436 4.12 -18.93 -6.49
CA MET A 436 2.71 -18.68 -6.12
C MET A 436 2.44 -19.08 -4.67
N ASN A 437 2.90 -20.26 -4.22
CA ASN A 437 2.72 -20.71 -2.84
C ASN A 437 3.41 -19.76 -1.84
N ARG A 438 4.62 -19.30 -2.16
CA ARG A 438 5.34 -18.34 -1.32
C ARG A 438 4.66 -16.98 -1.31
N PHE A 439 4.13 -16.55 -2.46
CA PHE A 439 3.35 -15.34 -2.53
C PHE A 439 2.11 -15.46 -1.65
N GLU A 440 1.34 -16.54 -1.70
CA GLU A 440 0.19 -16.75 -0.81
C GLU A 440 0.59 -16.74 0.68
N ALA A 441 1.72 -17.35 1.03
CA ALA A 441 2.22 -17.35 2.41
C ALA A 441 2.62 -15.97 2.93
N VAL A 442 2.99 -15.02 2.06
CA VAL A 442 3.56 -13.71 2.42
C VAL A 442 2.66 -12.53 2.06
N ALA A 443 1.79 -12.66 1.06
CA ALA A 443 1.03 -11.56 0.45
C ALA A 443 0.09 -10.86 1.43
N GLY A 444 -0.25 -11.51 2.55
CA GLY A 444 -1.17 -10.98 3.53
C GLY A 444 -2.58 -10.80 2.95
N THR A 445 -3.58 -10.92 3.80
CA THR A 445 -4.94 -10.48 3.45
C THR A 445 -4.97 -8.96 3.48
N ALA A 446 -5.40 -8.31 2.39
CA ALA A 446 -5.50 -6.86 2.34
C ALA A 446 -6.35 -6.33 3.51
N GLY A 447 -5.72 -5.55 4.40
CA GLY A 447 -6.41 -4.87 5.48
C GLY A 447 -7.27 -3.71 4.98
N ARG A 448 -8.15 -3.23 5.86
CA ARG A 448 -9.11 -2.17 5.50
C ARG A 448 -8.42 -0.90 4.96
N TYR A 449 -7.27 -0.51 5.52
CA TYR A 449 -6.56 0.73 5.16
C TYR A 449 -5.14 0.51 4.63
N ASP A 450 -4.82 -0.69 4.15
CA ASP A 450 -3.45 -1.07 3.77
C ASP A 450 -3.02 -0.55 2.39
N ASP A 451 -3.98 -0.13 1.56
CA ASP A 451 -3.72 0.42 0.22
C ASP A 451 -3.29 1.90 0.33
N PRO A 452 -2.01 2.24 0.05
CA PRO A 452 -1.48 3.59 0.21
C PRO A 452 -2.03 4.59 -0.82
N ASP A 453 -2.53 4.10 -1.95
CA ASP A 453 -3.09 4.93 -3.03
C ASP A 453 -4.62 5.06 -2.92
N ALA A 454 -5.23 4.38 -1.95
CA ALA A 454 -6.67 4.44 -1.74
C ALA A 454 -7.11 5.81 -1.24
N ARG A 455 -8.17 6.32 -1.89
CA ARG A 455 -8.90 7.51 -1.44
C ARG A 455 -10.18 7.08 -0.75
N TYR A 456 -10.57 7.78 0.29
CA TYR A 456 -11.72 7.46 1.11
C TYR A 456 -12.68 8.64 1.19
N VAL A 457 -13.95 8.36 1.45
CA VAL A 457 -14.96 9.34 1.81
C VAL A 457 -15.70 8.85 3.04
N LEU A 458 -16.10 9.79 3.88
CA LEU A 458 -16.87 9.53 5.09
C LEU A 458 -18.30 10.04 4.90
N ARG A 459 -19.27 9.32 5.46
CA ARG A 459 -20.67 9.75 5.51
C ARG A 459 -21.27 9.41 6.86
N ALA A 460 -22.00 10.33 7.45
CA ALA A 460 -22.68 10.12 8.72
C ALA A 460 -24.17 9.80 8.52
N PHE A 461 -24.75 9.07 9.47
CA PHE A 461 -26.17 8.81 9.52
C PHE A 461 -26.72 8.86 10.95
N VAL A 462 -28.00 9.17 11.05
CA VAL A 462 -28.79 9.12 12.29
C VAL A 462 -30.04 8.29 12.03
N ARG A 463 -30.23 7.23 12.81
CA ARG A 463 -31.44 6.43 12.84
C ARG A 463 -32.44 7.06 13.79
N LEU A 464 -33.66 7.25 13.31
CA LEU A 464 -34.76 7.82 14.09
C LEU A 464 -35.74 6.72 14.50
N LYS A 465 -36.23 6.83 15.73
CA LYS A 465 -37.28 5.95 16.24
C LYS A 465 -38.57 6.11 15.44
N PRO A 466 -39.40 5.06 15.32
CA PRO A 466 -40.74 5.19 14.76
C PRO A 466 -41.57 6.19 15.58
N GLU A 467 -42.38 7.00 14.91
CA GLU A 467 -43.26 8.00 15.54
C GLU A 467 -44.69 7.81 15.01
N GLY A 468 -45.60 7.37 15.89
CA GLY A 468 -46.99 7.07 15.52
C GLY A 468 -47.10 6.00 14.43
N SER A 469 -47.73 6.35 13.31
CA SER A 469 -47.91 5.47 12.14
C SER A 469 -46.69 5.41 11.22
N CYS A 470 -45.64 6.19 11.48
CA CYS A 470 -44.47 6.29 10.61
C CYS A 470 -43.36 5.32 11.06
N PRO A 471 -42.80 4.52 10.14
CA PRO A 471 -41.70 3.62 10.47
C PRO A 471 -40.44 4.42 10.82
N GLY A 472 -39.54 3.80 11.59
CA GLY A 472 -38.19 4.33 11.80
C GLY A 472 -37.48 4.55 10.46
N ARG A 473 -36.64 5.59 10.38
CA ARG A 473 -35.92 5.96 9.16
C ARG A 473 -34.49 6.34 9.44
N THR A 474 -33.62 6.17 8.44
CA THR A 474 -32.21 6.52 8.51
C THR A 474 -31.96 7.77 7.69
N VAL A 475 -31.53 8.84 8.35
CA VAL A 475 -31.19 10.12 7.74
C VAL A 475 -29.68 10.16 7.52
N TRP A 476 -29.24 10.63 6.35
CA TRP A 476 -27.83 10.66 5.96
C TRP A 476 -27.35 12.10 5.74
N SER A 477 -26.07 12.36 6.05
CA SER A 477 -25.36 13.57 5.63
C SER A 477 -24.95 13.50 4.15
N ALA A 478 -24.40 14.59 3.61
CA ALA A 478 -23.57 14.51 2.41
C ALA A 478 -22.25 13.77 2.69
N TYR A 479 -21.54 13.39 1.63
CA TYR A 479 -20.20 12.81 1.75
C TYR A 479 -19.18 13.89 2.11
N SER A 480 -18.22 13.55 2.97
CA SER A 480 -17.02 14.37 3.18
C SER A 480 -16.27 14.59 1.86
N PRO A 481 -15.42 15.62 1.79
CA PRO A 481 -14.36 15.65 0.81
C PRO A 481 -13.55 14.35 0.85
N ALA A 482 -13.02 13.94 -0.30
CA ALA A 482 -12.16 12.77 -0.36
C ALA A 482 -10.92 13.01 0.53
N PHE A 483 -10.48 11.96 1.21
CA PHE A 483 -9.27 11.97 2.03
C PHE A 483 -8.37 10.78 1.74
N VAL A 484 -7.08 10.92 2.05
CA VAL A 484 -6.10 9.82 2.10
C VAL A 484 -5.61 9.66 3.53
N ILE A 485 -5.15 8.45 3.85
CA ILE A 485 -4.51 8.17 5.14
C ILE A 485 -3.00 8.27 4.93
N ALA A 486 -2.34 9.11 5.73
CA ALA A 486 -0.91 9.29 5.70
C ALA A 486 -0.21 7.95 6.05
N PRO A 487 0.84 7.57 5.31
CA PRO A 487 1.69 6.45 5.72
C PRO A 487 2.30 6.72 7.09
N TRP A 488 2.52 5.67 7.89
CA TRP A 488 3.00 5.77 9.27
C TRP A 488 4.37 6.49 9.40
N TYR A 489 5.19 6.47 8.35
CA TYR A 489 6.51 7.09 8.31
C TYR A 489 6.48 8.59 7.93
N GLU A 490 5.33 9.13 7.52
CA GLU A 490 5.19 10.57 7.29
C GLU A 490 5.13 11.30 8.65
N GLY A 491 5.76 12.47 8.76
CA GLY A 491 5.71 13.24 10.01
C GLY A 491 4.39 14.02 10.14
N GLY A 492 3.63 13.78 11.19
CA GLY A 492 2.41 14.56 11.54
C GLY A 492 2.68 15.85 12.32
N GLY A 493 3.93 16.32 12.38
CA GLY A 493 4.35 17.48 13.18
C GLY A 493 4.46 17.25 14.69
N ALA A 494 4.10 16.07 15.19
CA ALA A 494 4.25 15.68 16.60
C ALA A 494 5.68 15.19 16.93
N PRO A 495 6.10 15.23 18.21
CA PRO A 495 7.40 14.71 18.64
C PRO A 495 7.58 13.22 18.28
N PRO A 496 8.81 12.79 17.91
CA PRO A 496 9.06 11.43 17.42
C PRO A 496 8.77 10.35 18.47
N VAL A 497 8.22 9.22 18.01
CA VAL A 497 7.95 8.03 18.83
C VAL A 497 9.28 7.32 19.15
N GLN A 498 9.49 6.97 20.43
CA GLN A 498 10.62 6.15 20.83
C GLN A 498 10.31 4.66 20.61
N VAL A 499 11.10 4.00 19.77
CA VAL A 499 11.04 2.54 19.56
C VAL A 499 12.19 1.90 20.34
N PRO A 500 11.93 1.22 21.47
CA PRO A 500 12.99 0.56 22.22
C PRO A 500 13.53 -0.64 21.44
N LEU A 501 14.85 -0.72 21.29
CA LEU A 501 15.51 -1.83 20.61
C LEU A 501 15.69 -3.02 21.54
N PRO A 502 15.41 -4.26 21.08
CA PRO A 502 15.77 -5.48 21.80
C PRO A 502 17.28 -5.63 21.97
N ASP A 503 17.71 -6.30 23.03
CA ASP A 503 19.13 -6.56 23.27
C ASP A 503 19.69 -7.59 22.26
N PRO A 504 20.68 -7.22 21.42
CA PRO A 504 21.26 -8.13 20.43
C PRO A 504 22.08 -9.28 21.03
N MET A 505 22.37 -9.28 22.33
CA MET A 505 23.14 -10.34 23.00
C MET A 505 22.30 -11.54 23.47
N ASP A 506 20.98 -11.44 23.41
CA ASP A 506 20.07 -12.55 23.73
C ASP A 506 19.82 -13.46 22.51
N LYS A 507 20.70 -14.47 22.35
CA LYS A 507 20.63 -15.45 21.26
C LYS A 507 19.37 -16.33 21.30
N GLU A 508 18.77 -16.53 22.46
CA GLU A 508 17.56 -17.37 22.61
C GLU A 508 16.29 -16.58 22.26
N MET A 509 16.28 -15.27 22.49
CA MET A 509 15.26 -14.37 21.97
C MET A 509 15.33 -14.28 20.43
N LEU A 510 16.52 -14.05 19.86
CA LEU A 510 16.69 -13.88 18.40
C LEU A 510 16.22 -15.10 17.59
N LYS A 511 16.41 -16.32 18.10
CA LYS A 511 15.90 -17.56 17.47
C LYS A 511 14.37 -17.69 17.47
N LYS A 512 13.68 -17.02 18.41
CA LYS A 512 12.21 -17.08 18.55
C LYS A 512 11.49 -15.98 17.76
N LEU A 513 12.23 -15.02 17.23
CA LEU A 513 11.69 -13.88 16.48
C LEU A 513 11.28 -14.32 15.06
N LYS A 514 10.01 -14.70 14.90
CA LYS A 514 9.40 -14.95 13.58
C LYS A 514 9.24 -13.65 12.78
N PRO A 515 9.27 -13.68 11.43
CA PRO A 515 8.96 -12.51 10.62
C PRO A 515 7.60 -11.94 10.99
N ASN A 516 7.55 -10.66 11.35
CA ASN A 516 6.35 -10.01 11.86
C ASN A 516 5.82 -8.89 10.96
N VAL A 517 6.63 -8.43 10.00
CA VAL A 517 6.27 -7.35 9.06
C VAL A 517 6.80 -7.69 7.67
N ALA A 518 5.98 -7.43 6.66
CA ALA A 518 6.38 -7.48 5.26
C ALA A 518 6.36 -6.06 4.68
N PHE A 519 7.44 -5.67 4.01
CA PHE A 519 7.54 -4.38 3.34
C PHE A 519 7.27 -4.56 1.86
N THR A 520 6.32 -3.80 1.33
CA THR A 520 6.18 -3.65 -0.12
C THR A 520 7.26 -2.69 -0.60
N VAL A 521 8.21 -3.17 -1.39
CA VAL A 521 9.29 -2.38 -1.98
C VAL A 521 8.80 -1.86 -3.34
N PRO A 522 8.72 -0.53 -3.54
CA PRO A 522 8.34 0.04 -4.82
C PRO A 522 9.34 -0.32 -5.93
N PRO A 523 8.90 -0.44 -7.19
CA PRO A 523 9.76 -0.84 -8.31
C PRO A 523 11.05 0.00 -8.43
N SER A 524 10.94 1.32 -8.22
CA SER A 524 12.08 2.24 -8.30
C SER A 524 13.16 2.00 -7.24
N LEU A 525 12.77 1.52 -6.05
CA LEU A 525 13.72 1.20 -4.98
C LEU A 525 14.36 -0.16 -5.23
N HIS A 526 13.58 -1.14 -5.71
CA HIS A 526 14.11 -2.43 -6.13
C HIS A 526 15.15 -2.29 -7.24
N ASP A 527 14.86 -1.51 -8.29
CA ASP A 527 15.79 -1.30 -9.41
C ASP A 527 17.11 -0.64 -8.97
N LEU A 528 17.06 0.18 -7.91
CA LEU A 528 18.26 0.75 -7.30
C LEU A 528 19.03 -0.30 -6.50
N LEU A 529 18.35 -1.15 -5.74
CA LEU A 529 18.96 -2.22 -4.93
C LEU A 529 19.54 -3.36 -5.78
N ALA A 530 18.98 -3.62 -6.96
CA ALA A 530 19.44 -4.63 -7.90
C ALA A 530 20.65 -4.19 -8.75
N GLY A 531 21.00 -2.90 -8.71
CA GLY A 531 22.15 -2.35 -9.44
C GLY A 531 23.50 -2.75 -8.83
N ASP A 532 24.56 -2.81 -9.64
CA ASP A 532 25.91 -3.02 -9.13
C ASP A 532 26.34 -1.82 -8.26
N PRO A 533 26.83 -2.05 -7.02
CA PRO A 533 27.20 -0.97 -6.09
C PRO A 533 28.23 0.00 -6.66
N GLN A 534 29.13 -0.49 -7.52
CA GLN A 534 30.20 0.32 -8.10
C GLN A 534 29.69 1.23 -9.22
N ASP A 535 28.72 0.75 -10.02
CA ASP A 535 28.06 1.58 -11.03
C ASP A 535 27.16 2.67 -10.43
N LEU A 536 26.54 2.38 -9.27
CA LEU A 536 25.77 3.37 -8.52
C LEU A 536 26.65 4.48 -7.94
N LEU A 537 27.84 4.13 -7.45
CA LEU A 537 28.85 5.09 -6.97
C LEU A 537 29.41 5.96 -8.10
N ASP A 538 29.54 5.41 -9.30
CA ASP A 538 29.95 6.13 -10.52
C ASP A 538 28.84 7.03 -11.11
N GLY A 539 27.66 7.08 -10.48
CA GLY A 539 26.51 7.86 -10.96
C GLY A 539 25.86 7.31 -12.23
N LYS A 540 26.19 6.08 -12.63
CA LYS A 540 25.51 5.39 -13.73
C LYS A 540 24.18 4.89 -13.20
N LYS A 541 23.09 5.31 -13.86
CA LYS A 541 21.78 4.77 -13.53
C LYS A 541 21.76 3.28 -13.90
N PRO A 542 21.33 2.39 -12.99
CA PRO A 542 21.11 1.02 -13.36
C PRO A 542 20.09 0.99 -14.50
N SER A 543 20.27 0.06 -15.43
CA SER A 543 19.32 -0.15 -16.51
C SER A 543 17.96 -0.36 -15.86
N ALA A 544 16.99 0.51 -16.15
CA ALA A 544 15.63 0.25 -15.72
C ALA A 544 15.22 -1.09 -16.34
N SER A 545 15.19 -2.15 -15.53
CA SER A 545 14.43 -3.34 -15.86
C SER A 545 13.03 -2.80 -16.08
N GLY A 546 12.49 -2.86 -17.30
CA GLY A 546 11.19 -2.28 -17.64
C GLY A 546 10.00 -2.94 -16.91
N MET A 547 10.24 -3.63 -15.81
CA MET A 547 9.32 -4.40 -14.98
C MET A 547 8.59 -3.47 -14.01
N THR A 548 7.29 -3.31 -14.20
CA THR A 548 6.39 -2.64 -13.25
C THR A 548 5.91 -3.63 -12.18
N ILE A 549 6.84 -4.26 -11.46
CA ILE A 549 6.51 -5.29 -10.47
C ILE A 549 6.83 -4.78 -9.06
N GLY A 550 5.84 -4.82 -8.17
CA GLY A 550 6.02 -4.54 -6.75
C GLY A 550 6.55 -5.78 -6.04
N TRP A 551 7.57 -5.59 -5.18
CA TRP A 551 8.19 -6.68 -4.44
C TRP A 551 7.69 -6.70 -3.01
N ILE A 552 7.47 -7.89 -2.44
CA ILE A 552 7.18 -8.03 -1.01
C ILE A 552 8.40 -8.65 -0.36
N CYS A 553 9.08 -7.91 0.50
CA CYS A 553 10.21 -8.41 1.26
C CYS A 553 9.78 -8.55 2.73
N SER A 554 9.68 -9.79 3.21
CA SER A 554 9.38 -10.08 4.61
C SER A 554 10.65 -9.97 5.44
N PHE A 555 10.63 -9.12 6.47
CA PHE A 555 11.77 -8.95 7.35
C PHE A 555 11.33 -8.83 8.81
N ASN A 556 12.23 -9.18 9.72
CA ASN A 556 12.02 -8.97 11.14
C ASN A 556 12.50 -7.56 11.52
N ILE A 557 11.60 -6.68 12.02
CA ILE A 557 11.94 -5.28 12.36
C ILE A 557 13.16 -5.20 13.31
N PRO A 558 13.20 -5.96 14.42
CA PRO A 558 14.38 -6.05 15.26
C PRO A 558 15.67 -6.39 14.51
N ILE A 559 15.65 -7.41 13.63
CA ILE A 559 16.85 -7.85 12.90
C ILE A 559 17.31 -6.76 11.92
N ILE A 560 16.40 -6.17 11.13
CA ILE A 560 16.76 -5.04 10.25
C ILE A 560 17.33 -3.89 11.05
N THR A 561 16.71 -3.54 12.18
CA THR A 561 17.13 -2.37 12.93
C THR A 561 18.50 -2.60 13.56
N ILE A 562 18.81 -3.82 14.01
CA ILE A 562 20.14 -4.23 14.45
C ILE A 562 21.15 -4.15 13.29
N CYS A 563 20.84 -4.77 12.13
CA CYS A 563 21.72 -4.73 10.96
C CYS A 563 21.99 -3.29 10.50
N ALA A 564 20.95 -2.47 10.37
CA ALA A 564 21.04 -1.07 10.00
C ALA A 564 21.83 -0.27 11.03
N PHE A 565 21.64 -0.49 12.34
CA PHE A 565 22.37 0.20 13.39
C PHE A 565 23.86 -0.18 13.45
N ILE A 566 24.18 -1.47 13.22
CA ILE A 566 25.55 -1.96 13.14
C ILE A 566 26.23 -1.39 11.90
N VAL A 567 25.61 -1.52 10.72
CA VAL A 567 26.14 -1.03 9.45
C VAL A 567 26.28 0.50 9.47
N LEU A 568 25.29 1.23 9.99
CA LEU A 568 25.36 2.69 10.17
C LEU A 568 26.50 3.07 11.10
N ASN A 569 26.71 2.38 12.24
CA ASN A 569 27.86 2.68 13.11
C ASN A 569 29.20 2.34 12.45
N ILE A 570 29.28 1.28 11.65
CA ILE A 570 30.48 0.95 10.87
C ILE A 570 30.78 2.05 9.85
N PHE A 571 29.77 2.50 9.08
CA PHE A 571 29.92 3.61 8.13
C PHE A 571 30.23 4.94 8.83
N LEU A 572 29.58 5.24 9.95
CA LEU A 572 29.87 6.46 10.73
C LEU A 572 31.28 6.43 11.31
N SER A 573 31.78 5.27 11.78
CA SER A 573 33.17 5.11 12.21
C SER A 573 34.16 5.25 11.06
N LEU A 574 33.84 4.71 9.88
CA LEU A 574 34.67 4.86 8.67
C LEU A 574 34.67 6.30 8.17
N PHE A 575 33.53 6.99 8.14
CA PHE A 575 33.43 8.39 7.71
C PHE A 575 34.01 9.36 8.74
N ASP A 576 33.99 9.05 10.05
CA ASP A 576 34.65 9.88 11.06
C ASP A 576 36.18 9.83 10.94
N LEU A 577 36.73 8.70 10.45
CA LEU A 577 38.16 8.57 10.11
C LEU A 577 38.61 9.52 8.99
N PHE A 578 37.71 9.89 8.07
CA PHE A 578 38.03 10.75 6.92
C PHE A 578 37.47 12.18 7.00
N PHE A 579 36.34 12.42 7.67
CA PHE A 579 35.61 13.69 7.58
C PHE A 579 35.28 14.37 8.92
N ARG A 580 35.65 13.80 10.09
CA ARG A 580 35.42 14.39 11.43
C ARG A 580 34.01 15.00 11.61
N TRP A 581 32.98 14.37 11.05
CA TRP A 581 31.62 14.89 10.93
C TRP A 581 30.73 14.60 12.16
N MET A 582 31.24 13.86 13.15
CA MET A 582 30.50 13.41 14.34
C MET A 582 29.81 14.51 15.17
N MET A 583 30.20 15.79 15.05
CA MET A 583 29.57 16.88 15.80
C MET A 583 28.19 17.30 15.28
N PHE A 584 27.81 17.01 14.04
CA PHE A 584 26.61 17.60 13.42
C PHE A 584 25.37 16.68 13.35
N ILE A 585 25.52 15.36 13.54
CA ILE A 585 24.40 14.39 13.40
C ILE A 585 24.01 13.75 14.74
N LYS A 586 24.93 13.65 15.70
CA LYS A 586 24.75 12.84 16.92
C LYS A 586 24.40 13.71 18.13
N ILE A 587 23.13 14.10 18.27
CA ILE A 587 22.60 14.62 19.54
C ILE A 587 22.24 13.42 20.42
N CYS A 588 23.26 12.75 20.98
CA CYS A 588 23.06 11.79 22.07
C CYS A 588 22.88 12.57 23.37
N ILE A 589 21.64 12.80 23.80
CA ILE A 589 21.37 13.33 25.14
C ILE A 589 21.48 12.15 26.12
N PRO A 590 22.47 12.15 27.04
CA PRO A 590 22.57 11.11 28.05
C PRO A 590 21.35 11.21 28.98
N PHE A 591 20.55 10.14 29.06
CA PHE A 591 19.50 10.01 30.05
C PHE A 591 19.98 9.09 31.18
N PRO A 592 19.82 9.46 32.46
CA PRO A 592 20.16 8.59 33.56
C PRO A 592 19.21 7.40 33.61
N LYS A 593 19.76 6.18 33.58
CA LYS A 593 19.03 4.97 33.89
C LYS A 593 18.65 5.04 35.37
N LYS A 594 17.35 5.20 35.71
CA LYS A 594 16.91 5.00 37.10
C LYS A 594 17.30 3.56 37.46
N GLY A 595 18.25 3.42 38.38
CA GLY A 595 18.56 2.14 38.99
C GLY A 595 17.26 1.61 39.59
N GLY A 596 16.97 0.33 39.33
CA GLY A 596 15.88 -0.37 39.99
C GLY A 596 16.08 -0.26 41.49
N GLY A 597 15.24 0.54 42.13
CA GLY A 597 14.93 0.38 43.54
C GLY A 597 13.83 -0.66 43.60
N GLU A 598 14.07 -1.71 44.36
CA GLU A 598 13.03 -2.60 44.86
C GLU A 598 11.92 -1.76 45.51
N GLU A 599 10.70 -1.90 44.99
CA GLU A 599 9.44 -2.00 45.74
C GLU A 599 8.40 -2.74 44.88
#